data_AF-A0AAX3VF33-F1
#
_entry.id   AF-A0AAX3VF33-F1
#
_cell.length_a   1.000
_cell.length_b   1.000
_cell.length_c   1.000
_cell.angle_alpha   90.00
_cell.angle_beta   90.00
_cell.angle_gamma   90.00
#
_symmetry.space_group_name_H-M   'P 1'
#
loop_
_entity.id
_entity.type
_entity.pdbx_description
1 polymer ?
#
loop_
_entity_poly.entity_id
_entity_poly.type
_entity_poly.pdbx_seq_one_letter_code
_entity_poly.pdbx_strand_id
1 'polypeptide(L)'
;MRSTSRMTMTALAVGLVLTMTGCGGQGDPGSTGGAGGGESGETYAQAEQRFTALATGVHSVIMAIEPAEWSVVDGAYGAHPTGCQSGLSEEGGYRLVAVRGIELPGRDPLEVAQAATGAFDALGIDSDTADRGQGDAREVTVVATGGIAERTVVTIRPATGQVRVSAETECAPGSAHDLATQVFGEERLPADVWRRLPAFDGPTSEPSFSFPPDGPLYYDESGNPVQPQPSGD
;
A
#
# COMPACT_ATOMS: atom_id res chain seq x y z
N MET A 1 63.62 -29.40 5.06
CA MET A 1 64.26 -28.10 5.42
C MET A 1 63.24 -27.30 6.22
N ARG A 2 63.39 -27.29 7.54
CA ARG A 2 63.93 -26.21 8.39
C ARG A 2 62.87 -25.21 8.88
N SER A 3 62.49 -25.45 10.13
CA SER A 3 62.04 -24.48 11.13
C SER A 3 63.08 -23.38 11.35
N THR A 4 62.67 -22.12 11.55
CA THR A 4 62.87 -21.37 12.81
C THR A 4 62.21 -19.99 12.80
N SER A 5 61.69 -19.65 13.98
CA SER A 5 61.04 -18.43 14.46
C SER A 5 61.97 -17.21 14.53
N ARG A 6 61.42 -15.98 14.39
CA ARG A 6 61.80 -14.82 15.23
C ARG A 6 60.62 -13.86 15.46
N MET A 7 60.53 -13.47 16.72
CA MET A 7 59.60 -12.60 17.41
C MET A 7 60.03 -11.12 17.28
N THR A 8 59.08 -10.18 17.19
CA THR A 8 59.25 -8.82 17.74
C THR A 8 57.88 -8.17 17.96
N MET A 9 57.78 -7.52 19.12
CA MET A 9 56.58 -6.96 19.76
C MET A 9 56.58 -5.45 19.55
N THR A 10 55.45 -4.83 19.21
CA THR A 10 55.26 -3.38 19.42
C THR A 10 53.77 -3.04 19.53
N ALA A 11 53.40 -2.44 20.67
CA ALA A 11 52.06 -1.95 20.99
C ALA A 11 51.78 -0.61 20.31
N LEU A 12 50.51 -0.33 19.95
CA LEU A 12 49.94 0.99 19.65
C LEU A 12 48.41 0.88 19.84
N ALA A 13 47.87 1.36 20.95
CA ALA A 13 47.37 2.73 21.17
C ALA A 13 45.96 2.95 20.59
N VAL A 14 44.99 2.95 21.52
CA VAL A 14 43.59 3.35 21.31
C VAL A 14 43.55 4.84 20.95
N GLY A 15 42.95 5.18 19.80
CA GLY A 15 42.72 6.57 19.38
C GLY A 15 41.24 6.90 19.37
N LEU A 16 40.81 7.71 20.34
CA LEU A 16 39.52 8.42 20.35
C LEU A 16 39.39 9.30 19.09
N VAL A 17 38.23 9.22 18.44
CA VAL A 17 37.83 10.22 17.43
C VAL A 17 37.15 11.38 18.15
N LEU A 18 37.79 12.54 18.09
CA LEU A 18 37.33 13.82 18.62
C LEU A 18 36.30 14.47 17.68
N THR A 19 35.30 15.07 18.30
CA THR A 19 34.21 15.89 17.79
C THR A 19 34.69 17.03 16.89
N MET A 20 34.10 17.16 15.70
CA MET A 20 34.22 18.38 14.89
C MET A 20 33.23 19.43 15.40
N THR A 21 33.76 20.43 16.10
CA THR A 21 33.14 21.74 16.28
C THR A 21 33.59 22.67 15.15
N GLY A 22 32.64 23.23 14.40
CA GLY A 22 32.83 24.27 13.39
C GLY A 22 31.96 25.49 13.69
N CYS A 23 32.60 26.65 13.78
CA CYS A 23 32.17 27.98 14.23
C CYS A 23 30.93 28.63 13.57
N GLY A 24 30.18 29.37 14.39
CA GLY A 24 30.12 30.83 14.27
C GLY A 24 28.94 31.44 13.51
N GLY A 25 27.94 31.92 14.26
CA GLY A 25 26.90 32.82 13.77
C GLY A 25 26.12 33.44 14.93
N GLN A 26 26.62 34.56 15.44
CA GLN A 26 25.90 35.44 16.37
C GLN A 26 24.63 35.95 15.66
N GLY A 27 23.47 35.38 15.96
CA GLY A 27 22.16 35.81 15.45
C GLY A 27 21.44 36.69 16.46
N ASP A 28 20.90 37.81 15.99
CA ASP A 28 20.18 38.86 16.71
C ASP A 28 19.09 38.35 17.70
N PRO A 29 18.89 39.02 18.86
CA PRO A 29 17.68 38.89 19.65
C PRO A 29 16.54 39.66 18.95
N GLY A 30 16.04 39.09 17.85
CA GLY A 30 15.12 39.80 16.97
C GLY A 30 14.66 38.99 15.77
N SER A 31 14.28 37.73 15.96
CA SER A 31 13.44 37.02 14.99
C SER A 31 12.45 36.12 15.73
N THR A 32 11.28 36.69 15.92
CA THR A 32 10.03 35.95 16.12
C THR A 32 9.77 35.09 14.88
N GLY A 33 10.12 33.82 14.97
CA GLY A 33 9.79 32.79 13.99
C GLY A 33 9.89 31.43 14.69
N GLY A 34 8.73 30.86 15.03
CA GLY A 34 8.56 29.81 16.01
C GLY A 34 9.45 28.58 15.80
N ALA A 35 10.36 28.34 16.74
CA ALA A 35 10.83 27.01 17.06
C ALA A 35 9.82 26.39 18.04
N GLY A 36 8.82 25.71 17.50
CA GLY A 36 7.77 25.03 18.27
C GLY A 36 6.97 24.10 17.37
N GLY A 37 7.22 22.79 17.48
CA GLY A 37 6.52 21.74 16.75
C GLY A 37 7.47 20.89 15.90
N GLY A 38 8.26 20.01 16.53
CA GLY A 38 8.99 18.99 15.78
C GLY A 38 8.00 17.97 15.24
N GLU A 39 7.94 17.86 13.91
CA GLU A 39 7.07 16.98 13.13
C GLU A 39 7.27 15.50 13.52
N SER A 40 6.38 14.93 14.34
CA SER A 40 6.38 13.52 14.74
C SER A 40 5.56 12.61 13.81
N GLY A 41 5.09 13.13 12.66
CA GLY A 41 4.28 12.41 11.69
C GLY A 41 5.09 11.73 10.58
N GLU A 42 4.56 10.64 10.03
CA GLU A 42 5.08 10.06 8.79
C GLU A 42 4.95 11.03 7.61
N THR A 43 5.94 11.02 6.71
CA THR A 43 5.96 11.87 5.51
C THR A 43 5.08 11.31 4.38
N TYR A 44 4.61 12.17 3.48
CA TYR A 44 3.86 11.75 2.28
C TYR A 44 4.60 10.68 1.45
N ALA A 45 5.92 10.83 1.27
CA ALA A 45 6.74 9.88 0.51
C ALA A 45 6.79 8.48 1.16
N GLN A 46 6.73 8.42 2.50
CA GLN A 46 6.66 7.14 3.21
C GLN A 46 5.26 6.51 3.07
N ALA A 47 4.20 7.33 3.12
CA ALA A 47 2.83 6.88 2.86
C ALA A 47 2.68 6.31 1.44
N GLU A 48 3.26 6.98 0.45
CA GLU A 48 3.30 6.54 -0.95
C GLU A 48 4.00 5.18 -1.07
N GLN A 49 5.19 5.03 -0.49
CA GLN A 49 5.92 3.76 -0.52
C GLN A 49 5.12 2.61 0.10
N ARG A 50 4.43 2.86 1.23
CA ARG A 50 3.56 1.87 1.87
C ARG A 50 2.39 1.47 0.98
N PHE A 51 1.76 2.44 0.33
CA PHE A 51 0.69 2.14 -0.62
C PHE A 51 1.19 1.34 -1.81
N THR A 52 2.32 1.74 -2.42
CA THR A 52 2.86 1.04 -3.59
C THR A 52 3.15 -0.41 -3.25
N ALA A 53 3.79 -0.69 -2.10
CA ALA A 53 4.02 -2.07 -1.66
C ALA A 53 2.70 -2.85 -1.45
N LEU A 54 1.73 -2.24 -0.76
CA LEU A 54 0.41 -2.82 -0.52
C LEU A 54 -0.30 -3.15 -1.85
N ALA A 55 -0.34 -2.19 -2.77
CA ALA A 55 -1.05 -2.28 -4.03
C ALA A 55 -0.37 -3.25 -5.00
N THR A 56 0.97 -3.30 -5.05
CA THR A 56 1.72 -4.31 -5.81
C THR A 56 1.43 -5.72 -5.30
N GLY A 57 1.35 -5.91 -3.99
CA GLY A 57 0.99 -7.21 -3.41
C GLY A 57 -0.43 -7.63 -3.77
N VAL A 58 -1.41 -6.73 -3.63
CA VAL A 58 -2.80 -6.97 -4.04
C VAL A 58 -2.89 -7.30 -5.54
N HIS A 59 -2.20 -6.52 -6.37
CA HIS A 59 -2.15 -6.74 -7.82
C HIS A 59 -1.55 -8.10 -8.16
N SER A 60 -0.48 -8.51 -7.49
CA SER A 60 0.16 -9.81 -7.70
C SER A 60 -0.78 -10.98 -7.39
N VAL A 61 -1.59 -10.88 -6.33
CA VAL A 61 -2.61 -11.88 -5.99
C VAL A 61 -3.69 -11.95 -7.07
N ILE A 62 -4.13 -10.80 -7.61
CA ILE A 62 -5.12 -10.77 -8.70
C ILE A 62 -4.55 -11.36 -9.98
N MET A 63 -3.33 -11.00 -10.36
CA MET A 63 -2.66 -11.55 -11.55
C MET A 63 -2.48 -13.06 -11.50
N ALA A 64 -2.37 -13.64 -10.30
CA ALA A 64 -2.35 -15.09 -10.13
C ALA A 64 -3.74 -15.73 -10.31
N ILE A 65 -4.82 -15.01 -9.97
CA ILE A 65 -6.20 -15.46 -10.15
C ILE A 65 -6.64 -15.31 -11.62
N GLU A 66 -6.37 -14.15 -12.21
CA GLU A 66 -6.76 -13.77 -13.57
C GLU A 66 -5.60 -13.03 -14.27
N PRO A 67 -4.78 -13.74 -15.06
CA PRO A 67 -3.62 -13.16 -15.74
C PRO A 67 -4.00 -12.46 -17.06
N ALA A 68 -5.06 -11.66 -17.04
CA ALA A 68 -5.60 -10.95 -18.19
C ALA A 68 -6.03 -9.53 -17.78
N GLU A 69 -6.53 -8.74 -18.73
CA GLU A 69 -7.18 -7.46 -18.40
C GLU A 69 -8.56 -7.72 -17.77
N TRP A 70 -8.91 -6.93 -16.75
CA TRP A 70 -10.23 -6.95 -16.09
C TRP A 70 -10.79 -5.54 -15.92
N SER A 71 -12.10 -5.43 -15.90
CA SER A 71 -12.78 -4.18 -15.55
C SER A 71 -12.62 -3.87 -14.07
N VAL A 72 -12.28 -2.61 -13.76
CA VAL A 72 -12.29 -2.12 -12.38
C VAL A 72 -13.74 -1.92 -11.95
N VAL A 73 -14.18 -2.69 -10.95
CA VAL A 73 -15.52 -2.54 -10.36
C VAL A 73 -15.50 -1.46 -9.28
N ASP A 74 -16.46 -0.53 -9.34
CA ASP A 74 -16.57 0.72 -8.57
C ASP A 74 -16.13 0.69 -7.10
N GLY A 75 -15.49 1.80 -6.66
CA GLY A 75 -15.20 2.12 -5.25
C GLY A 75 -13.98 1.41 -4.64
N ALA A 76 -13.22 0.69 -5.46
CA ALA A 76 -12.06 -0.11 -5.04
C ALA A 76 -10.82 0.27 -5.85
N TYR A 77 -10.56 1.57 -6.03
CA TYR A 77 -9.32 2.02 -6.63
C TYR A 77 -8.77 3.21 -5.87
N GLY A 78 -7.56 3.06 -5.35
CA GLY A 78 -6.84 4.09 -4.60
C GLY A 78 -6.49 3.70 -3.17
N ALA A 79 -5.50 4.42 -2.65
CA ALA A 79 -5.07 4.38 -1.27
C ALA A 79 -6.09 5.16 -0.44
N HIS A 80 -7.07 4.48 0.16
CA HIS A 80 -7.97 5.18 1.07
C HIS A 80 -7.35 5.19 2.48
N PRO A 81 -6.87 6.36 2.97
CA PRO A 81 -6.43 6.46 4.34
C PRO A 81 -7.64 6.42 5.28
N THR A 82 -7.60 5.51 6.25
CA THR A 82 -8.59 5.40 7.32
C THR A 82 -7.92 5.67 8.65
N GLY A 83 -8.59 6.40 9.55
CA GLY A 83 -8.08 6.64 10.89
C GLY A 83 -7.96 5.36 11.72
N CYS A 84 -6.90 5.25 12.50
CA CYS A 84 -6.67 4.16 13.46
C CYS A 84 -6.13 4.72 14.77
N GLN A 85 -6.12 3.89 15.81
CA GLN A 85 -5.51 4.22 17.10
C GLN A 85 -4.17 3.49 17.20
N SER A 86 -3.08 4.26 17.39
CA SER A 86 -1.75 3.72 17.63
C SER A 86 -1.37 3.93 19.09
N GLY A 87 -1.61 2.93 19.93
CA GLY A 87 -1.30 3.01 21.36
C GLY A 87 -2.17 4.02 22.12
N LEU A 88 -1.54 4.89 22.91
CA LEU A 88 -2.19 5.92 23.74
C LEU A 88 -1.97 7.35 23.20
N SER A 89 -1.54 7.50 21.95
CA SER A 89 -1.27 8.84 21.39
C SER A 89 -2.56 9.61 21.15
N GLU A 90 -2.56 10.91 21.47
CA GLU A 90 -3.68 11.81 21.14
C GLU A 90 -3.73 12.13 19.63
N GLU A 91 -2.59 11.99 18.92
CA GLU A 91 -2.46 12.29 17.49
C GLU A 91 -3.07 11.21 16.58
N GLY A 92 -3.52 10.08 17.13
CA GLY A 92 -4.08 8.97 16.35
C GLY A 92 -3.08 8.37 15.37
N GLY A 93 -3.60 7.75 14.32
CA GLY A 93 -2.82 7.19 13.22
C GLY A 93 -3.66 7.01 11.97
N TYR A 94 -3.04 6.50 10.91
CA TYR A 94 -3.73 6.12 9.69
C TYR A 94 -3.37 4.70 9.24
N ARG A 95 -4.24 4.11 8.44
CA ARG A 95 -3.99 2.90 7.67
C ARG A 95 -4.37 3.12 6.23
N LEU A 96 -3.70 2.42 5.34
CA LEU A 96 -4.03 2.41 3.93
C LEU A 96 -4.80 1.15 3.62
N VAL A 97 -5.93 1.31 2.96
CA VAL A 97 -6.73 0.20 2.46
C VAL A 97 -6.57 0.16 0.94
N ALA A 98 -6.21 -1.01 0.43
CA ALA A 98 -6.29 -1.34 -0.99
C ALA A 98 -7.38 -2.39 -1.17
N VAL A 99 -8.34 -2.09 -2.02
CA VAL A 99 -9.36 -3.05 -2.47
C VAL A 99 -9.21 -3.16 -3.97
N ARG A 100 -9.42 -4.34 -4.53
CA ARG A 100 -9.63 -4.56 -5.95
C ARG A 100 -10.67 -5.67 -6.13
N GLY A 101 -11.53 -5.52 -7.12
CA GLY A 101 -12.59 -6.48 -7.42
C GLY A 101 -12.53 -6.91 -8.88
N ILE A 102 -12.77 -8.19 -9.13
CA ILE A 102 -12.91 -8.79 -10.46
C ILE A 102 -14.19 -9.63 -10.52
N GLU A 103 -14.77 -9.76 -11.71
CA GLU A 103 -15.94 -10.60 -11.96
C GLU A 103 -15.54 -11.84 -12.76
N LEU A 104 -15.72 -13.02 -12.16
CA LEU A 104 -15.41 -14.33 -12.72
C LEU A 104 -16.64 -15.25 -12.66
N PRO A 105 -17.73 -14.93 -13.41
CA PRO A 105 -18.96 -15.71 -13.37
C PRO A 105 -18.72 -17.15 -13.83
N GLY A 106 -19.26 -18.10 -13.07
CA GLY A 106 -19.17 -19.53 -13.38
C GLY A 106 -17.82 -20.19 -13.09
N ARG A 107 -16.82 -19.44 -12.59
CA ARG A 107 -15.54 -20.00 -12.15
C ARG A 107 -15.72 -20.83 -10.88
N ASP A 108 -15.00 -21.96 -10.76
CA ASP A 108 -15.01 -22.75 -9.53
C ASP A 108 -14.37 -21.93 -8.40
N PRO A 109 -15.09 -21.63 -7.30
CA PRO A 109 -14.53 -20.86 -6.20
C PRO A 109 -13.34 -21.53 -5.51
N LEU A 110 -13.23 -22.86 -5.56
CA LEU A 110 -12.07 -23.56 -4.98
C LEU A 110 -10.82 -23.44 -5.87
N GLU A 111 -10.98 -23.39 -7.20
CA GLU A 111 -9.88 -23.09 -8.11
C GLU A 111 -9.36 -21.66 -7.89
N VAL A 112 -10.27 -20.69 -7.73
CA VAL A 112 -9.91 -19.29 -7.42
C VAL A 112 -9.19 -19.21 -6.07
N ALA A 113 -9.69 -19.88 -5.05
CA ALA A 113 -9.06 -19.91 -3.73
C ALA A 113 -7.67 -20.57 -3.77
N GLN A 114 -7.49 -21.62 -4.58
CA GLN A 114 -6.21 -22.28 -4.78
C GLN A 114 -5.21 -21.35 -5.49
N ALA A 115 -5.64 -20.61 -6.51
CA ALA A 115 -4.80 -19.63 -7.18
C ALA A 115 -4.34 -18.52 -6.22
N ALA A 116 -5.25 -18.00 -5.39
CA ALA A 116 -4.94 -17.03 -4.35
C ALA A 116 -3.96 -17.58 -3.30
N THR A 117 -4.19 -18.80 -2.82
CA THR A 117 -3.29 -19.48 -1.86
C THR A 117 -1.89 -19.64 -2.45
N GLY A 118 -1.79 -20.12 -3.71
CA GLY A 118 -0.51 -20.25 -4.39
C GLY A 118 0.21 -18.91 -4.59
N ALA A 119 -0.54 -17.81 -4.77
CA ALA A 119 0.03 -16.47 -4.83
C ALA A 119 0.64 -16.04 -3.48
N PHE A 120 -0.05 -16.28 -2.37
CA PHE A 120 0.50 -16.02 -1.03
C PHE A 120 1.72 -16.89 -0.73
N ASP A 121 1.68 -18.18 -1.07
CA ASP A 121 2.80 -19.11 -0.91
C ASP A 121 4.04 -18.65 -1.70
N ALA A 122 3.86 -18.17 -2.93
CA ALA A 122 4.94 -17.64 -3.76
C ALA A 122 5.58 -16.37 -3.16
N LEU A 123 4.83 -15.63 -2.35
CA LEU A 123 5.31 -14.48 -1.57
C LEU A 123 5.89 -14.89 -0.21
N GLY A 124 5.86 -16.18 0.13
CA GLY A 124 6.31 -16.70 1.43
C GLY A 124 5.37 -16.34 2.57
N ILE A 125 4.07 -16.19 2.29
CA ILE A 125 3.05 -15.79 3.25
C ILE A 125 2.08 -16.95 3.48
N ASP A 126 1.95 -17.38 4.74
CA ASP A 126 0.97 -18.40 5.10
C ASP A 126 -0.46 -17.85 4.95
N SER A 127 -1.37 -18.69 4.46
CA SER A 127 -2.77 -18.32 4.30
C SER A 127 -3.73 -19.44 4.70
N ASP A 128 -4.90 -19.04 5.19
CA ASP A 128 -5.98 -19.93 5.61
C ASP A 128 -7.18 -19.79 4.67
N THR A 129 -7.73 -20.93 4.22
CA THR A 129 -8.96 -20.96 3.43
C THR A 129 -10.15 -21.40 4.29
N ALA A 130 -11.29 -20.74 4.11
CA ALA A 130 -12.55 -21.15 4.71
C ALA A 130 -13.70 -21.04 3.70
N ASP A 131 -14.55 -22.07 3.70
CA ASP A 131 -15.79 -22.14 2.91
C ASP A 131 -16.97 -22.11 3.88
N ARG A 132 -17.82 -21.10 3.76
CA ARG A 132 -18.94 -20.86 4.67
C ARG A 132 -20.22 -20.59 3.90
N GLY A 133 -21.35 -20.87 4.54
CA GLY A 133 -22.67 -20.68 3.92
C GLY A 133 -23.01 -21.76 2.90
N GLN A 134 -24.14 -21.59 2.21
CA GLN A 134 -24.66 -22.49 1.18
C GLN A 134 -25.51 -21.72 0.16
N GLY A 135 -25.69 -22.28 -1.03
CA GLY A 135 -26.47 -21.65 -2.11
C GLY A 135 -25.94 -20.25 -2.45
N ASP A 136 -26.86 -19.30 -2.61
CA ASP A 136 -26.50 -17.91 -2.97
C ASP A 136 -25.73 -17.17 -1.86
N ALA A 137 -25.79 -17.66 -0.62
CA ALA A 137 -25.07 -17.13 0.52
C ALA A 137 -23.71 -17.83 0.77
N ARG A 138 -23.29 -18.74 -0.11
CA ARG A 138 -21.97 -19.38 0.00
C ARG A 138 -20.88 -18.34 -0.25
N GLU A 139 -19.83 -18.36 0.56
CA GLU A 139 -18.65 -17.51 0.44
C GLU A 139 -17.41 -18.33 0.73
N VAL A 140 -16.40 -18.22 -0.14
CA VAL A 140 -15.07 -18.78 0.09
C VAL A 140 -14.12 -17.62 0.37
N THR A 141 -13.36 -17.72 1.45
CA THR A 141 -12.39 -16.70 1.87
C THR A 141 -11.00 -17.30 1.98
N VAL A 142 -10.00 -16.63 1.40
CA VAL A 142 -8.58 -16.89 1.68
C VAL A 142 -8.04 -15.70 2.48
N VAL A 143 -7.43 -15.97 3.63
CA VAL A 143 -6.94 -14.95 4.55
C VAL A 143 -5.44 -15.14 4.74
N ALA A 144 -4.67 -14.11 4.45
CA ALA A 144 -3.25 -14.03 4.72
C ALA A 144 -2.98 -12.94 5.76
N THR A 145 -2.05 -13.18 6.68
CA THR A 145 -1.68 -12.23 7.74
C THR A 145 -0.18 -11.95 7.65
N GLY A 146 0.21 -10.68 7.66
CA GLY A 146 1.60 -10.27 7.43
C GLY A 146 2.04 -10.33 5.95
N GLY A 147 3.28 -9.94 5.69
CA GLY A 147 3.86 -9.89 4.34
C GLY A 147 3.41 -8.66 3.56
N ILE A 148 2.31 -8.76 2.79
CA ILE A 148 1.77 -7.66 1.98
C ILE A 148 1.22 -6.53 2.88
N ALA A 149 0.53 -6.91 3.96
CA ALA A 149 -0.25 -6.03 4.80
C ALA A 149 -0.42 -6.64 6.20
N GLU A 150 -1.04 -5.92 7.14
CA GLU A 150 -1.46 -6.50 8.43
C GLU A 150 -2.39 -7.68 8.17
N ARG A 151 -3.32 -7.51 7.23
CA ARG A 151 -4.26 -8.54 6.80
C ARG A 151 -4.63 -8.36 5.33
N THR A 152 -4.58 -9.47 4.57
CA THR A 152 -5.10 -9.55 3.21
C THR A 152 -6.22 -10.60 3.16
N VAL A 153 -7.33 -10.28 2.51
CA VAL A 153 -8.50 -11.15 2.37
C VAL A 153 -8.90 -11.22 0.91
N VAL A 154 -8.96 -12.43 0.37
CA VAL A 154 -9.62 -12.74 -0.90
C VAL A 154 -11.00 -13.29 -0.58
N THR A 155 -12.05 -12.57 -0.95
CA THR A 155 -13.45 -12.97 -0.79
C THR A 155 -14.02 -13.38 -2.13
N ILE A 156 -14.58 -14.58 -2.22
CA ILE A 156 -15.14 -15.17 -3.43
C ILE A 156 -16.62 -15.43 -3.17
N ARG A 157 -17.48 -14.78 -3.95
CA ARG A 157 -18.94 -14.95 -3.93
C ARG A 157 -19.38 -15.70 -5.18
N PRO A 158 -19.59 -17.03 -5.11
CA PRO A 158 -19.89 -17.85 -6.29
C PRO A 158 -21.21 -17.44 -6.96
N ALA A 159 -22.20 -17.02 -6.17
CA ALA A 159 -23.53 -16.64 -6.66
C ALA A 159 -23.50 -15.47 -7.66
N THR A 160 -22.56 -14.54 -7.47
CA THR A 160 -22.41 -13.36 -8.33
C THR A 160 -21.14 -13.43 -9.20
N GLY A 161 -20.30 -14.44 -9.01
CA GLY A 161 -18.97 -14.51 -9.62
C GLY A 161 -17.98 -13.46 -9.11
N GLN A 162 -18.32 -12.73 -8.04
CA GLN A 162 -17.48 -11.62 -7.58
C GLN A 162 -16.30 -12.14 -6.76
N VAL A 163 -15.10 -11.70 -7.11
CA VAL A 163 -13.89 -11.91 -6.31
C VAL A 163 -13.37 -10.54 -5.87
N ARG A 164 -13.10 -10.38 -4.58
CA ARG A 164 -12.59 -9.14 -3.99
C ARG A 164 -11.31 -9.44 -3.22
N VAL A 165 -10.23 -8.77 -3.58
CA VAL A 165 -8.97 -8.76 -2.84
C VAL A 165 -8.89 -7.47 -2.04
N SER A 166 -8.72 -7.58 -0.73
CA SER A 166 -8.71 -6.47 0.22
C SER A 166 -7.48 -6.58 1.10
N ALA A 167 -6.72 -5.52 1.26
CA ALA A 167 -5.55 -5.47 2.14
C ALA A 167 -5.52 -4.15 2.93
N GLU A 168 -5.08 -4.23 4.18
CA GLU A 168 -4.98 -3.08 5.10
C GLU A 168 -3.59 -3.06 5.76
N THR A 169 -2.90 -1.92 5.71
CA THR A 169 -1.60 -1.77 6.39
C THR A 169 -1.77 -1.71 7.90
N GLU A 170 -0.69 -1.98 8.63
CA GLU A 170 -0.62 -1.66 10.06
C GLU A 170 -0.87 -0.17 10.31
N CYS A 171 -1.27 0.16 11.55
CA CYS A 171 -1.51 1.54 11.98
C CYS A 171 -0.19 2.33 12.00
N ALA A 172 -0.15 3.41 11.21
CA ALA A 172 0.97 4.30 11.03
C ALA A 172 0.76 5.62 11.81
N PRO A 173 1.82 6.27 12.29
CA PRO A 173 1.70 7.61 12.89
C PRO A 173 1.33 8.66 11.84
N GLY A 174 0.34 9.50 12.12
CA GLY A 174 -0.08 10.60 11.25
C GLY A 174 -1.60 10.79 11.16
N SER A 175 -2.04 11.78 10.40
CA SER A 175 -3.45 12.12 10.18
C SER A 175 -3.96 11.50 8.88
N ALA A 176 -4.95 10.62 8.97
CA ALA A 176 -5.65 10.09 7.79
C ALA A 176 -6.32 11.19 6.97
N HIS A 177 -6.77 12.27 7.63
CA HIS A 177 -7.40 13.42 6.99
C HIS A 177 -6.39 14.26 6.19
N ASP A 178 -5.22 14.53 6.76
CA ASP A 178 -4.17 15.31 6.10
C ASP A 178 -3.60 14.52 4.93
N LEU A 179 -3.46 13.20 5.07
CA LEU A 179 -3.04 12.33 3.98
C LEU A 179 -4.09 12.25 2.87
N ALA A 180 -5.38 12.16 3.20
CA ALA A 180 -6.44 12.20 2.20
C ALA A 180 -6.40 13.52 1.41
N THR A 181 -6.24 14.65 2.10
CA THR A 181 -6.14 15.96 1.45
C THR A 181 -4.96 16.03 0.49
N GLN A 182 -3.83 15.43 0.83
CA GLN A 182 -2.66 15.36 -0.06
C GLN A 182 -2.86 14.41 -1.24
N VAL A 183 -3.49 13.25 -1.03
CA VAL A 183 -3.73 12.22 -2.05
C VAL A 183 -4.75 12.67 -3.11
N PHE A 184 -5.82 13.37 -2.68
CA PHE A 184 -6.93 13.78 -3.53
C PHE A 184 -6.90 15.27 -3.91
N GLY A 185 -5.96 16.05 -3.35
CA GLY A 185 -5.83 17.49 -3.61
C GLY A 185 -6.93 18.37 -3.02
N GLU A 186 -7.89 17.80 -2.28
CA GLU A 186 -9.03 18.49 -1.68
C GLU A 186 -9.35 17.93 -0.29
N GLU A 187 -9.85 18.78 0.61
CA GLU A 187 -10.25 18.43 1.99
C GLU A 187 -11.40 17.41 2.03
N ARG A 188 -12.13 17.27 0.91
CA ARG A 188 -13.18 16.27 0.69
C ARG A 188 -12.99 15.61 -0.66
N LEU A 189 -13.21 14.30 -0.72
CA LEU A 189 -13.24 13.55 -1.97
C LEU A 189 -14.25 14.19 -2.95
N PRO A 190 -13.80 14.62 -4.14
CA PRO A 190 -14.69 15.13 -5.17
C PRO A 190 -15.74 14.09 -5.54
N ALA A 191 -16.99 14.52 -5.75
CA ALA A 191 -18.07 13.62 -6.19
C ALA A 191 -17.78 12.95 -7.54
N ASP A 192 -16.85 13.51 -8.33
CA ASP A 192 -16.44 13.02 -9.64
C ASP A 192 -15.06 12.33 -9.64
N VAL A 193 -14.48 12.02 -8.46
CA VAL A 193 -13.19 11.31 -8.36
C VAL A 193 -13.18 9.98 -9.12
N TRP A 194 -14.34 9.33 -9.22
CA TRP A 194 -14.53 8.10 -9.99
C TRP A 194 -14.09 8.24 -11.46
N ARG A 195 -14.17 9.45 -12.03
CA ARG A 195 -13.75 9.71 -13.41
C ARG A 195 -12.24 9.66 -13.61
N ARG A 196 -11.46 9.73 -12.53
CA ARG A 196 -9.99 9.68 -12.51
C ARG A 196 -9.47 8.28 -12.17
N LEU A 197 -10.36 7.34 -11.88
CA LEU A 197 -10.00 5.94 -11.66
C LEU A 197 -9.96 5.23 -13.02
N PRO A 198 -8.99 4.33 -13.26
CA PRO A 198 -8.97 3.56 -14.49
C PRO A 198 -10.21 2.68 -14.61
N ALA A 199 -10.65 2.46 -15.84
CA ALA A 199 -11.74 1.55 -16.14
C ALA A 199 -11.28 0.09 -16.22
N PHE A 200 -9.99 -0.13 -16.48
CA PHE A 200 -9.40 -1.45 -16.64
C PHE A 200 -8.08 -1.53 -15.88
N ASP A 201 -7.82 -2.70 -15.30
CA ASP A 201 -6.52 -3.09 -14.76
C ASP A 201 -6.09 -4.40 -15.48
N GLY A 202 -4.80 -4.72 -15.48
CA GLY A 202 -4.28 -5.93 -16.11
C GLY A 202 -2.75 -6.06 -15.95
N PRO A 203 -2.10 -6.93 -16.74
CA PRO A 203 -0.67 -7.23 -16.59
C PRO A 203 0.28 -6.03 -16.66
N THR A 204 -0.16 -4.93 -17.30
CA THR A 204 0.62 -3.70 -17.48
C THR A 204 0.15 -2.57 -16.59
N SER A 205 -0.80 -2.79 -15.68
CA SER A 205 -1.35 -1.72 -14.85
C SER A 205 -0.46 -1.42 -13.65
N GLU A 206 -0.14 -0.14 -13.47
CA GLU A 206 0.57 0.34 -12.27
C GLU A 206 -0.42 1.01 -11.30
N PRO A 207 -0.47 0.58 -10.02
CA PRO A 207 -1.32 1.24 -9.04
C PRO A 207 -0.94 2.70 -8.84
N SER A 208 -1.88 3.62 -9.08
CA SER A 208 -1.68 5.05 -8.82
C SER A 208 -1.98 5.40 -7.36
N PHE A 209 -1.06 6.13 -6.72
CA PHE A 209 -1.24 6.61 -5.33
C PHE A 209 -2.09 7.88 -5.23
N SER A 210 -2.03 8.77 -6.24
CA SER A 210 -2.68 10.08 -6.21
C SER A 210 -3.65 10.29 -7.38
N PHE A 211 -4.73 11.03 -7.14
CA PHE A 211 -5.77 11.36 -8.13
C PHE A 211 -6.13 12.85 -8.02
N PRO A 212 -5.24 13.76 -8.43
CA PRO A 212 -5.46 15.19 -8.26
C PRO A 212 -6.60 15.70 -9.16
N PRO A 213 -7.24 16.83 -8.82
CA PRO A 213 -8.39 17.35 -9.56
C PRO A 213 -8.11 17.65 -11.05
N ASP A 214 -6.88 18.03 -11.40
CA ASP A 214 -6.40 18.31 -12.75
C ASP A 214 -5.77 17.08 -13.44
N GLY A 215 -5.88 15.90 -12.82
CA GLY A 215 -5.43 14.63 -13.38
C GLY A 215 -6.23 14.17 -14.61
N PRO A 216 -5.73 13.14 -15.32
CA PRO A 216 -6.42 12.56 -16.46
C PRO A 216 -7.79 12.00 -16.09
N LEU A 217 -8.73 12.11 -17.02
CA LEU A 217 -10.06 11.53 -16.90
C LEU A 217 -10.13 10.26 -17.76
N TYR A 218 -10.56 9.17 -17.14
CA TYR A 218 -10.75 7.85 -17.75
C TYR A 218 -12.21 7.52 -17.99
N TYR A 219 -13.12 8.41 -17.55
CA TYR A 219 -14.54 8.37 -17.88
C TYR A 219 -15.09 9.72 -18.35
N ASP A 220 -16.03 9.65 -19.30
CA ASP A 220 -16.86 10.79 -19.66
C ASP A 220 -17.91 11.13 -18.57
N GLU A 221 -18.68 12.20 -18.77
CA GLU A 221 -19.72 12.61 -17.81
C GLU A 221 -20.88 11.61 -17.70
N SER A 222 -21.04 10.71 -18.68
CA SER A 222 -22.10 9.71 -18.72
C SER A 222 -21.70 8.37 -18.11
N GLY A 223 -20.45 8.22 -17.67
CA GLY A 223 -19.94 6.98 -17.10
C GLY A 223 -19.34 6.01 -18.12
N ASN A 224 -19.05 6.45 -19.34
CA ASN A 224 -18.38 5.60 -20.32
C ASN A 224 -16.86 5.75 -20.23
N PRO A 225 -16.09 4.64 -20.27
CA PRO A 225 -14.63 4.70 -20.36
C PRO A 225 -14.16 5.49 -21.58
N VAL A 226 -13.13 6.33 -21.41
CA VAL A 226 -12.47 7.08 -22.50
C VAL A 226 -11.01 6.67 -22.65
N GLN A 227 -10.42 6.87 -23.83
CA GLN A 227 -9.02 6.58 -24.11
C GLN A 227 -8.16 7.86 -24.05
N PRO A 228 -6.89 7.79 -23.64
CA PRO A 228 -6.18 6.58 -23.21
C PRO A 228 -6.51 6.18 -21.76
N GLN A 229 -6.53 4.87 -21.50
CA GLN A 229 -6.45 4.31 -20.15
C GLN A 229 -4.99 4.35 -19.66
N PRO A 230 -4.73 4.36 -18.33
CA PRO A 230 -3.35 4.33 -17.86
C PRO A 230 -2.73 2.96 -18.18
N SER A 231 -1.59 3.00 -18.85
CA SER A 231 -0.73 1.85 -19.12
C SER A 231 0.61 2.07 -18.41
N GLY A 232 1.19 1.01 -17.84
CA GLY A 232 2.52 1.00 -17.25
C GLY A 232 3.62 0.84 -18.31
N ASP A 233 3.67 1.78 -19.26
CA ASP A 233 4.74 1.91 -20.27
C ASP A 233 5.60 3.16 -20.03
#